data_AF-A0A961IAX3-F1
#
_entry.id   AF-A0A961IAX3-F1
#
_cell.length_a   1.000
_cell.length_b   1.000
_cell.length_c   1.000
_cell.angle_alpha   90.00
_cell.angle_beta   90.00
_cell.angle_gamma   90.00
#
_symmetry.space_group_name_H-M   'P 1'
#
loop_
_entity.id
_entity.type
_entity.pdbx_description
1 polymer ?
#
loop_
_entity_poly.entity_id
_entity_poly.type
_entity_poly.pdbx_seq_one_letter_code
_entity_poly.pdbx_strand_id
1 'polypeptide(L)' 'MAQAINPVNWFEIPVKNLERARTFYQQVLKIEMSVHEMGPLRMAWFPMVADAMGATGALVQAESY' A
#
# COMPACT_ATOMS: atom_id res chain seq x y z
N MET A 1 27.92 3.27 -14.82
CA MET A 1 27.55 3.47 -13.42
C MET A 1 26.53 2.41 -13.06
N ALA A 2 26.77 1.57 -12.05
CA ALA A 2 25.72 0.67 -11.56
C ALA A 2 24.61 1.56 -10.96
N GLN A 3 23.42 1.55 -11.57
CA GLN A 3 22.25 2.22 -10.99
C GLN A 3 22.05 1.61 -9.60
N ALA A 4 21.99 2.42 -8.54
CA ALA A 4 21.61 1.93 -7.22
C ALA A 4 20.16 1.42 -7.32
N ILE A 5 19.99 0.11 -7.48
CA ILE A 5 18.68 -0.52 -7.58
C ILE A 5 18.03 -0.42 -6.19
N ASN A 6 16.86 0.19 -6.08
CA ASN A 6 16.05 0.08 -4.88
C ASN A 6 15.49 -1.36 -4.84
N PRO A 7 15.90 -2.21 -3.88
CA PRO A 7 15.41 -3.59 -3.82
C PRO A 7 13.92 -3.64 -3.45
N VAL A 8 13.38 -2.57 -2.85
CA VAL A 8 11.99 -2.46 -2.46
C VAL A 8 11.27 -1.56 -3.47
N ASN A 9 10.53 -2.18 -4.39
CA ASN A 9 9.68 -1.45 -5.34
C ASN A 9 8.20 -1.46 -4.94
N TRP A 10 7.79 -2.51 -4.21
CA TRP A 10 6.43 -2.73 -3.74
C TRP A 10 6.45 -3.40 -2.37
N PHE A 11 5.55 -3.00 -1.48
CA PHE A 11 5.35 -3.67 -0.19
C PHE A 11 3.87 -3.91 0.10
N GLU A 12 3.62 -4.92 0.94
CA GLU A 12 2.28 -5.29 1.38
C GLU A 12 2.24 -5.32 2.90
N ILE A 13 1.26 -4.63 3.50
CA ILE A 13 1.06 -4.61 4.95
C ILE A 13 -0.23 -5.37 5.25
N PRO A 14 -0.18 -6.55 5.88
CA PRO A 14 -1.38 -7.29 6.26
C PRO A 14 -2.14 -6.56 7.36
N VAL A 15 -3.46 -6.48 7.22
CA VAL A 15 -4.35 -5.78 8.15
C VAL A 15 -5.61 -6.61 8.43
N LYS A 16 -5.98 -6.71 9.70
CA LYS A 16 -7.22 -7.37 10.12
C LYS A 16 -8.49 -6.58 9.80
N ASN A 17 -8.36 -5.26 9.67
CA ASN A 17 -9.46 -4.35 9.36
C ASN A 17 -8.91 -3.23 8.46
N LEU A 18 -9.27 -3.30 7.18
CA LEU A 18 -8.78 -2.39 6.14
C LEU A 18 -9.24 -0.96 6.38
N GLU A 19 -10.50 -0.73 6.77
CA GLU A 19 -11.04 0.63 6.94
C GLU A 19 -10.35 1.38 8.09
N ARG A 20 -10.11 0.68 9.20
CA ARG A 20 -9.38 1.27 10.34
C ARG A 20 -7.94 1.59 9.95
N ALA A 21 -7.25 0.65 9.30
CA ALA A 21 -5.86 0.84 8.90
C ALA A 21 -5.71 1.95 7.85
N ARG A 22 -6.59 1.94 6.84
CA ARG A 22 -6.68 2.99 5.82
C ARG A 22 -6.86 4.37 6.47
N THR A 23 -7.82 4.51 7.38
CA THR A 23 -8.04 5.78 8.09
C THR A 23 -6.80 6.22 8.85
N PHE A 24 -6.14 5.31 9.57
CA PHE A 24 -4.90 5.62 10.28
C PHE A 24 -3.78 6.12 9.34
N TYR A 25 -3.47 5.38 8.28
CA TYR A 25 -2.39 5.74 7.36
C TYR A 25 -2.69 7.02 6.57
N GLN A 26 -3.94 7.22 6.13
CA GLN A 26 -4.36 8.45 5.49
C GLN A 26 -4.17 9.67 6.41
N GLN A 27 -4.52 9.56 7.70
CA GLN A 27 -4.38 10.66 8.65
C GLN A 27 -2.92 10.95 9.01
N VAL A 28 -2.13 9.91 9.29
CA VAL A 28 -0.73 10.04 9.69
C VAL A 28 0.14 10.57 8.55
N LEU A 29 -0.06 10.04 7.34
CA LEU A 29 0.76 10.38 6.17
C LEU A 29 0.16 11.52 5.34
N LYS A 30 -1.06 11.97 5.66
CA LYS A 30 -1.81 13.00 4.91
C LYS A 30 -1.94 12.65 3.42
N ILE A 31 -2.31 11.39 3.16
CA ILE A 31 -2.50 10.83 1.81
C ILE A 31 -3.94 10.34 1.64
N GLU A 32 -4.33 10.10 0.39
CA GLU A 32 -5.54 9.35 0.06
C GLU A 32 -5.16 7.97 -0.46
N MET A 33 -5.90 6.95 -0.03
CA MET A 33 -5.65 5.56 -0.44
C MET A 33 -6.84 5.06 -1.25
N SER A 34 -6.56 4.38 -2.35
CA SER A 34 -7.61 3.79 -3.20
C SER A 34 -7.89 2.35 -2.78
N VAL A 35 -9.16 2.02 -2.53
CA VAL A 35 -9.57 0.67 -2.15
C VAL A 35 -9.90 -0.13 -3.41
N HIS A 36 -9.33 -1.33 -3.50
CA HIS A 36 -9.53 -2.30 -4.57
C HIS A 36 -10.00 -3.61 -3.97
N GLU A 37 -11.16 -4.09 -4.41
CA GLU A 37 -11.72 -5.38 -3.98
C GLU A 37 -11.48 -6.41 -5.08
N MET A 38 -10.66 -7.41 -4.78
CA MET A 38 -10.26 -8.49 -5.68
C MET A 38 -10.75 -9.83 -5.12
N GLY A 39 -12.07 -10.03 -5.15
CA GLY A 39 -12.71 -11.21 -4.60
C GLY A 39 -12.55 -11.30 -3.07
N PRO A 40 -11.95 -12.37 -2.51
CA PRO A 40 -11.73 -12.49 -1.06
C PRO A 40 -10.62 -11.56 -0.53
N LEU A 41 -9.88 -10.91 -1.42
CA LEU A 41 -8.80 -10.00 -1.10
C LEU A 41 -9.29 -8.54 -1.18
N ARG A 42 -9.13 -7.78 -0.10
CA ARG A 42 -9.37 -6.32 -0.11
C ARG A 42 -8.05 -5.60 0.08
N MET A 43 -7.72 -4.68 -0.82
CA MET A 43 -6.46 -3.93 -0.78
C MET A 43 -6.72 -2.43 -0.73
N ALA A 44 -5.92 -1.68 0.02
CA ALA A 44 -5.89 -0.23 -0.06
C ALA A 44 -4.50 0.22 -0.53
N TRP A 45 -4.42 0.77 -1.74
CA TRP A 45 -3.15 1.14 -2.36
C TRP A 45 -2.69 2.52 -1.87
N PHE A 46 -1.42 2.60 -1.53
CA PHE A 46 -0.76 3.89 -1.33
C PHE A 46 -0.71 4.64 -2.67
N PRO A 47 -0.67 5.99 -2.66
CA PRO A 47 -0.52 6.77 -3.87
C PRO A 47 0.68 6.30 -4.69
N MET A 48 0.47 6.13 -5.99
CA MET A 48 1.53 5.93 -6.96
C MET A 48 1.72 7.21 -7.76
N VAL A 49 2.93 7.77 -7.67
CA VAL A 49 3.32 8.96 -8.43
C VAL A 49 4.40 8.53 -9.40
N ALA A 50 4.17 8.76 -10.69
CA ALA A 50 5.16 8.48 -11.72
C ALA A 50 6.46 9.26 -11.43
N ASP A 51 7.60 8.59 -11.60
CA ASP A 51 8.93 9.14 -11.39
C ASP A 51 9.26 9.62 -9.96
N ALA A 52 8.38 9.33 -8.98
CA ALA A 52 8.69 9.61 -7.58
C ALA A 52 9.69 8.59 -7.01
N MET A 53 10.60 9.08 -6.17
CA MET A 53 11.58 8.23 -5.49
C MET A 53 10.93 7.43 -4.36
N GLY A 54 11.27 6.15 -4.25
CA GLY A 54 10.86 5.27 -3.16
C GLY A 54 10.04 4.07 -3.63
N ALA A 55 9.42 3.38 -2.67
CA ALA A 55 8.52 2.26 -2.92
C ALA A 55 7.07 2.68 -2.65
N THR A 56 6.15 2.16 -3.45
CA THR A 56 4.72 2.20 -3.13
C THR A 56 4.27 0.84 -2.58
N GLY A 57 2.99 0.66 -2.30
CA GLY A 57 2.50 -0.58 -1.73
C GLY A 57 1.01 -0.60 -1.48
N ALA A 58 0.57 -1.58 -0.70
CA ALA A 58 -0.82 -1.69 -0.28
C ALA A 58 -0.99 -2.22 1.15
N LEU A 59 -2.09 -1.81 1.79
CA LEU A 59 -2.66 -2.54 2.92
C LEU A 59 -3.46 -3.70 2.35
N VAL A 60 -3.35 -4.88 2.95
CA VAL A 60 -3.97 -6.10 2.44
C VAL A 60 -4.78 -6.76 3.54
N GLN A 61 -6.08 -6.95 3.30
CA GLN A 61 -6.96 -7.75 4.14
C GLN A 61 -7.38 -9.00 3.36
N ALA A 62 -6.92 -10.16 3.82
CA ALA A 62 -7.32 -11.47 3.36
C ALA A 62 -7.49 -12.40 4.57
N GLU A 63 -8.34 -13.41 4.49
CA GLU A 63 -8.46 -14.42 5.56
C GLU A 63 -7.18 -15.26 5.70
N SER A 64 -6.38 -15.35 4.63
CA SER A 64 -5.18 -16.18 4.55
C SER A 64 -3.86 -15.44 4.85
N TYR A 65 -3.90 -14.16 5.21
CA TYR A 65 -2.73 -13.28 5.41
C TYR A 65 -2.53 -12.91 6.89
#